data_AF-A0A2W0EC56-F1
#
_entry.id   AF-A0A2W0EC56-F1
#
_cell.length_a   1.000
_cell.length_b   1.000
_cell.length_c   1.000
_cell.angle_alpha   90.00
_cell.angle_beta   90.00
_cell.angle_gamma   90.00
#
_symmetry.space_group_name_H-M   'P 1'
#
loop_
_entity.id
_entity.type
_entity.pdbx_description
1 polymer ?
#
loop_
_entity_poly.entity_id
_entity_poly.type
_entity_poly.pdbx_seq_one_letter_code
_entity_poly.pdbx_strand_id
1 'polypeptide(L)'
;WLAPTLQSIALMLLLCGMTLGEWSLYLGLPLAVLIIWLPRLRSRATPEAASPDNPDAIGELTRDLSYTTSHNALSAAGVAFSVRQLADKLQSQLTAAAQIVSNAEVMITTEQATSTLSRQALSAASEAHQSGAVGRTELIESIARMHQLSQRASNSRELIEALSLRSDDIQRVTLVIQSIASQTNLLALNAAIEAARAGEHGRGFAVVADEVRGLAARTATATGEVGEMVADIRQRTAQVVEQIRQLSSDLDTGVEQVERTGQHLENIAR
;
A
#
# COMPACT_ATOMS: atom_id res chain seq x y z
N TRP A 1 39.78 -66.64 -56.04
CA TRP A 1 40.26 -65.26 -56.27
C TRP A 1 40.95 -65.02 -57.61
N LEU A 2 41.54 -66.02 -58.30
CA LEU A 2 42.18 -65.84 -59.61
C LEU A 2 41.23 -65.72 -60.83
N ALA A 3 39.99 -66.21 -60.72
CA ALA A 3 39.03 -66.22 -61.84
C ALA A 3 38.47 -64.84 -62.26
N PRO A 4 38.02 -63.96 -61.33
CA PRO A 4 37.47 -62.66 -61.73
C PRO A 4 38.54 -61.70 -62.28
N THR A 5 39.79 -61.79 -61.80
CA THR A 5 40.89 -60.96 -62.29
C THR A 5 41.29 -61.31 -63.73
N LEU A 6 41.29 -62.60 -64.08
CA LEU A 6 41.57 -63.08 -65.44
C LEU A 6 40.46 -62.67 -66.43
N GLN A 7 39.20 -62.67 -65.99
CA GLN A 7 38.07 -62.19 -66.81
C GLN A 7 38.16 -60.69 -67.10
N SER A 8 38.48 -59.88 -66.09
CA SER A 8 38.62 -58.43 -66.28
C SER A 8 39.75 -58.11 -67.27
N ILE A 9 40.87 -58.85 -67.23
CA ILE A 9 41.97 -58.68 -68.19
C ILE A 9 41.55 -59.09 -69.61
N ALA A 10 40.86 -60.22 -69.76
CA ALA A 10 40.40 -60.68 -71.07
C ALA A 10 39.36 -59.73 -71.70
N LEU A 11 38.46 -59.18 -70.90
CA LEU A 11 37.46 -58.19 -71.35
C LEU A 11 38.14 -56.86 -71.72
N MET A 12 39.15 -56.44 -70.96
CA MET A 12 39.94 -55.24 -71.26
C MET A 12 40.72 -55.39 -72.58
N LEU A 13 41.35 -56.54 -72.82
CA LEU A 13 42.05 -56.81 -74.09
C LEU A 13 41.09 -56.84 -75.29
N LEU A 14 39.89 -57.39 -75.11
CA LEU A 14 38.86 -57.40 -76.15
C LEU A 14 38.36 -56.00 -76.48
N LEU A 15 38.06 -55.18 -75.46
CA LEU A 15 37.68 -53.78 -75.65
C LEU A 15 38.80 -52.98 -76.32
N CYS A 16 40.06 -53.22 -75.94
CA CYS A 16 41.23 -52.59 -76.55
C CYS A 16 41.39 -52.99 -78.03
N GLY A 17 41.16 -54.27 -78.36
CA GLY A 17 41.15 -54.74 -79.76
C GLY A 17 40.02 -54.14 -80.60
N MET A 18 38.85 -53.88 -80.00
CA MET A 18 37.75 -53.20 -80.68
C MET A 18 38.04 -51.72 -80.95
N THR A 19 38.79 -51.04 -80.08
CA THR A 19 39.12 -49.61 -80.27
C THR A 19 40.31 -49.37 -81.19
N LEU A 20 41.30 -50.27 -81.23
CA LEU A 20 42.54 -50.11 -82.01
C LEU A 20 42.59 -50.90 -83.32
N GLY A 21 41.76 -51.94 -83.48
CA GLY A 21 41.87 -52.90 -84.60
C GLY A 21 40.76 -52.85 -85.66
N GLU A 22 39.80 -51.93 -85.57
CA GLU A 22 38.56 -51.90 -86.40
C GLU A 22 37.78 -53.23 -86.40
N TRP A 23 37.74 -53.93 -85.26
CA TRP A 23 36.93 -55.15 -85.13
C TRP A 23 35.44 -54.78 -85.07
N SER A 24 34.66 -55.27 -86.04
CA SER A 24 33.23 -55.00 -86.13
C SER A 24 32.47 -55.38 -84.85
N LEU A 25 31.56 -54.50 -84.44
CA LEU A 25 30.75 -54.61 -83.22
C LEU A 25 29.97 -55.94 -83.15
N TYR A 26 29.63 -56.50 -84.32
CA TYR A 26 28.93 -57.78 -84.46
C TYR A 26 29.76 -59.00 -84.03
N LEU A 27 31.10 -58.92 -84.03
CA LEU A 27 31.98 -60.02 -83.59
C LEU A 27 32.38 -59.89 -82.12
N GLY A 28 32.56 -58.65 -81.62
CA GLY A 28 33.01 -58.40 -80.26
C GLY A 28 31.95 -58.68 -79.20
N LEU A 29 30.69 -58.29 -79.46
CA LEU A 29 29.58 -58.43 -78.52
C LEU A 29 29.28 -59.91 -78.14
N PRO A 30 29.17 -60.87 -79.09
CA PRO A 30 28.96 -62.27 -78.72
C PRO A 30 30.16 -62.86 -77.96
N LEU A 31 31.40 -62.46 -78.27
CA LEU A 31 32.59 -62.96 -77.59
C LEU A 31 32.70 -62.43 -76.15
N ALA A 32 32.31 -61.17 -75.92
CA ALA A 32 32.22 -60.58 -74.58
C ALA A 32 31.15 -61.28 -73.72
N VAL A 33 29.97 -61.57 -74.29
CA VAL A 33 28.93 -62.36 -73.62
C VAL A 33 29.46 -63.76 -73.28
N LEU A 34 30.22 -64.39 -74.19
CA LEU A 34 30.81 -65.71 -73.99
C LEU A 34 31.87 -65.69 -72.87
N ILE A 35 32.72 -64.67 -72.78
CA ILE A 35 33.71 -64.50 -71.69
C ILE A 35 33.02 -64.29 -70.34
N ILE A 36 31.93 -63.52 -70.29
CA ILE A 36 31.14 -63.28 -69.07
C ILE A 36 30.41 -64.55 -68.62
N TRP A 37 29.90 -65.34 -69.57
CA TRP A 37 29.15 -66.58 -69.29
C TRP A 37 30.04 -67.81 -69.08
N LEU A 38 31.28 -67.83 -69.57
CA LEU A 38 32.21 -68.97 -69.46
C LEU A 38 32.35 -69.56 -68.04
N PRO A 39 32.48 -68.76 -66.96
CA PRO A 39 32.55 -69.29 -65.61
C PRO A 39 31.21 -69.83 -65.12
N ARG A 40 30.09 -69.27 -65.59
CA ARG A 40 28.75 -69.77 -65.26
C ARG A 40 28.46 -71.11 -65.92
N LEU A 41 28.96 -71.35 -67.14
CA LEU A 41 28.89 -72.66 -67.78
C LEU A 41 29.84 -73.69 -67.16
N ARG A 42 31.02 -73.25 -66.66
CA ARG A 42 32.00 -74.14 -66.01
C ARG A 42 31.65 -74.44 -64.55
N SER A 43 30.77 -73.66 -63.92
CA SER A 43 30.27 -73.86 -62.55
C SER A 43 28.92 -74.59 -62.47
N ARG A 44 28.56 -75.39 -63.49
CA ARG A 44 27.73 -76.57 -63.22
C ARG A 44 28.62 -77.55 -62.47
N ALA A 45 28.71 -77.37 -61.15
CA ALA A 45 28.91 -78.50 -60.28
C ALA A 45 27.88 -79.55 -60.73
N THR A 46 28.37 -80.73 -61.11
CA THR A 46 27.57 -81.94 -61.08
C THR A 46 26.71 -81.90 -59.82
N PRO A 47 25.40 -82.19 -59.88
CA PRO A 47 24.71 -82.55 -58.66
C PRO A 47 25.51 -83.73 -58.12
N GLU A 48 26.31 -83.48 -57.08
CA GLU A 48 26.88 -84.54 -56.28
C GLU A 48 25.67 -85.37 -55.86
N ALA A 49 25.67 -86.63 -56.32
CA ALA A 49 24.62 -87.57 -55.99
C ALA A 49 24.37 -87.45 -54.49
N ALA A 50 23.12 -87.23 -54.12
CA ALA A 50 22.71 -87.25 -52.73
C ALA A 50 23.27 -88.53 -52.09
N SER A 51 24.31 -88.37 -51.27
CA SER A 51 24.73 -89.38 -50.32
C SER A 51 23.54 -89.57 -49.39
N PRO A 52 22.88 -90.75 -49.35
CA PRO A 52 21.67 -90.92 -48.56
C PRO A 52 21.94 -91.07 -47.06
N ASP A 53 22.99 -90.41 -46.53
CA ASP A 53 23.38 -90.44 -45.12
C ASP A 53 24.31 -89.26 -44.78
N ASN A 54 23.77 -88.03 -44.70
CA ASN A 54 24.42 -86.96 -43.94
C ASN A 54 23.49 -86.52 -42.78
N PRO A 55 23.56 -87.18 -41.62
CA PRO A 55 22.67 -86.93 -40.48
C PRO A 55 22.85 -85.54 -39.85
N ASP A 56 23.89 -84.77 -40.20
CA ASP A 56 24.28 -83.54 -39.49
C ASP A 56 23.79 -82.22 -40.13
N ALA A 57 23.40 -82.19 -41.41
CA ALA A 57 22.91 -80.97 -42.05
C ALA A 57 21.57 -80.47 -41.46
N ILE A 58 20.70 -81.41 -41.09
CA ILE A 58 19.48 -81.12 -40.32
C ILE A 58 19.84 -80.68 -38.89
N GLY A 59 20.92 -81.21 -38.32
CA GLY A 59 21.43 -80.85 -36.99
C GLY A 59 21.91 -79.40 -36.90
N GLU A 60 22.70 -78.92 -37.87
CA GLU A 60 23.15 -77.52 -37.94
C GLU A 60 21.99 -76.55 -38.15
N LEU A 61 21.07 -76.85 -39.07
CA LEU A 61 19.88 -76.01 -39.32
C LEU A 61 18.97 -75.94 -38.09
N THR A 62 18.79 -77.06 -37.39
CA THR A 62 18.00 -77.13 -36.14
C THR A 62 18.65 -76.32 -35.03
N ARG A 63 19.99 -76.35 -34.93
CA ARG A 63 20.75 -75.56 -33.96
C ARG A 63 20.69 -74.06 -34.25
N ASP A 64 20.83 -73.65 -35.51
CA ASP A 64 20.72 -72.25 -35.94
C ASP A 64 19.29 -71.72 -35.77
N LEU A 65 18.28 -72.52 -36.13
CA LEU A 65 16.88 -72.19 -35.90
C LEU A 65 16.57 -72.07 -34.40
N SER A 66 17.08 -72.99 -33.57
CA SER A 66 16.92 -72.93 -32.11
C SER A 66 17.57 -71.68 -31.52
N TYR A 67 18.80 -71.37 -31.94
CA TYR A 67 19.51 -70.15 -31.53
C TYR A 67 18.74 -68.89 -31.93
N THR A 68 18.32 -68.79 -33.19
CA THR A 68 17.58 -67.65 -33.72
C THR A 68 16.21 -67.51 -33.05
N THR A 69 15.53 -68.62 -32.77
CA THR A 69 14.26 -68.65 -32.03
C THR A 69 14.44 -68.14 -30.60
N SER A 70 15.47 -68.61 -29.89
CA SER A 70 15.79 -68.13 -28.54
C SER A 70 16.16 -66.64 -28.52
N HIS A 71 16.95 -66.18 -29.49
CA HIS A 71 17.30 -64.77 -29.64
C HIS A 71 16.07 -63.89 -29.92
N ASN A 72 15.17 -64.36 -30.80
CA ASN A 72 13.90 -63.67 -31.08
C ASN A 72 12.99 -63.64 -29.85
N ALA A 73 12.91 -64.74 -29.10
CA ALA A 73 12.13 -64.79 -27.86
C ALA A 73 12.66 -63.81 -26.80
N LEU A 74 13.98 -63.72 -26.64
CA LEU A 74 14.61 -62.78 -25.71
C LEU A 74 14.39 -61.32 -26.16
N SER A 75 14.53 -61.04 -27.46
CA SER A 75 14.26 -59.72 -28.03
C SER A 75 12.79 -59.33 -27.84
N ALA A 76 11.85 -60.25 -28.08
CA ALA A 76 10.43 -60.05 -27.85
C ALA A 76 10.12 -59.76 -26.37
N ALA A 77 10.79 -60.47 -25.44
CA ALA A 77 10.67 -60.19 -24.00
C ALA A 77 11.21 -58.79 -23.64
N GLY A 78 12.33 -58.36 -24.23
CA GLY A 78 12.88 -57.01 -24.05
C GLY A 78 11.96 -55.90 -24.57
N VAL A 79 11.32 -56.12 -25.73
CA VAL A 79 10.30 -55.22 -26.28
C VAL A 79 9.08 -55.15 -25.36
N ALA A 80 8.57 -56.30 -24.90
CA ALA A 80 7.43 -56.34 -24.00
C ALA A 80 7.69 -55.60 -22.68
N PHE A 81 8.89 -55.77 -22.11
CA PHE A 81 9.31 -55.01 -20.93
C PHE A 81 9.36 -53.50 -21.19
N SER A 82 9.92 -53.09 -22.33
CA SER A 82 10.02 -51.67 -22.72
C SER A 82 8.64 -51.04 -22.93
N VAL A 83 7.69 -51.78 -23.54
CA VAL A 83 6.31 -51.35 -23.72
C VAL A 83 5.62 -51.16 -22.37
N ARG A 84 5.82 -52.09 -21.42
CA ARG A 84 5.26 -51.96 -20.07
C ARG A 84 5.81 -50.72 -19.35
N GLN A 85 7.13 -50.50 -19.41
CA GLN A 85 7.75 -49.32 -18.83
C GLN A 85 7.25 -48.02 -19.47
N LEU A 86 7.01 -48.01 -20.79
CA LEU A 86 6.43 -46.87 -21.48
C LEU A 86 4.99 -46.61 -21.03
N ALA A 87 4.17 -47.66 -20.87
CA ALA A 87 2.81 -47.53 -20.37
C ALA A 87 2.78 -46.91 -18.96
N ASP A 88 3.67 -47.35 -18.06
CA ASP A 88 3.80 -46.79 -16.71
C ASP A 88 4.20 -45.30 -16.77
N LYS A 89 5.14 -44.93 -17.64
CA LYS A 89 5.56 -43.53 -17.86
C LYS A 89 4.43 -42.67 -18.44
N LEU A 90 3.67 -43.19 -19.41
CA LEU A 90 2.52 -42.49 -20.00
C LEU A 90 1.43 -42.27 -18.95
N GLN A 91 1.17 -43.27 -18.10
CA GLN A 91 0.22 -43.11 -17.00
C GLN A 91 0.66 -41.99 -16.06
N SER A 92 1.93 -41.95 -15.68
CA SER A 92 2.49 -40.87 -14.86
C SER A 92 2.39 -39.49 -15.54
N GLN A 93 2.65 -39.42 -16.86
CA GLN A 93 2.48 -38.18 -17.63
C GLN A 93 1.03 -37.71 -17.70
N LEU A 94 0.06 -38.62 -17.85
CA LEU A 94 -1.36 -38.27 -17.84
C LEU A 94 -1.78 -37.71 -16.48
N THR A 95 -1.31 -38.30 -15.38
CA THR A 95 -1.54 -37.77 -14.03
C THR A 95 -0.93 -36.37 -13.87
N ALA A 96 0.32 -36.17 -14.33
CA ALA A 96 0.96 -34.86 -14.29
C ALA A 96 0.20 -33.81 -15.13
N ALA A 97 -0.27 -34.19 -16.32
CA ALA A 97 -1.07 -33.31 -17.19
C ALA A 97 -2.41 -32.92 -16.55
N ALA A 98 -3.12 -33.87 -15.94
CA ALA A 98 -4.35 -33.59 -15.20
C ALA A 98 -4.12 -32.59 -14.04
N GLN A 99 -3.00 -32.74 -13.33
CA GLN A 99 -2.63 -31.82 -12.26
C GLN A 99 -2.25 -30.42 -12.76
N ILE A 100 -1.60 -30.31 -13.93
CA ILE A 100 -1.33 -29.02 -14.58
C ILE A 100 -2.64 -28.30 -14.91
N VAL A 101 -3.63 -28.99 -15.47
CA VAL A 101 -4.95 -28.40 -15.76
C VAL A 101 -5.63 -27.89 -14.49
N SER A 102 -5.65 -28.71 -13.42
CA SER A 102 -6.23 -28.30 -12.14
C SER A 102 -5.53 -27.07 -11.55
N ASN A 103 -4.19 -27.02 -11.61
CA ASN A 103 -3.42 -25.87 -11.16
C ASN A 103 -3.71 -24.61 -12.01
N ALA A 104 -3.93 -24.77 -13.31
CA ALA A 104 -4.30 -23.67 -14.20
C ALA A 104 -5.67 -23.07 -13.85
N GLU A 105 -6.65 -23.90 -13.49
CA GLU A 105 -7.96 -23.43 -13.00
C GLU A 105 -7.83 -22.63 -11.69
N VAL A 106 -7.02 -23.12 -10.74
CA VAL A 106 -6.71 -22.39 -9.50
C VAL A 106 -6.01 -21.06 -9.81
N MET A 107 -5.13 -21.03 -10.79
CA MET A 107 -4.43 -19.80 -11.20
C MET A 107 -5.40 -18.76 -11.78
N ILE A 108 -6.33 -19.17 -12.65
CA ILE A 108 -7.36 -18.28 -13.23
C ILE A 108 -8.25 -17.69 -12.13
N THR A 109 -8.71 -18.51 -11.19
CA THR A 109 -9.56 -18.05 -10.09
C THR A 109 -8.79 -17.10 -9.16
N THR A 110 -7.51 -17.37 -8.90
CA THR A 110 -6.63 -16.48 -8.12
C THR A 110 -6.41 -15.15 -8.83
N GLU A 111 -6.15 -15.15 -10.14
CA GLU A 111 -5.98 -13.92 -10.92
C GLU A 111 -7.25 -13.03 -10.88
N GLN A 112 -8.44 -13.64 -11.03
CA GLN A 112 -9.70 -12.94 -10.92
C GLN A 112 -9.92 -12.33 -9.52
N ALA A 113 -9.56 -13.06 -8.47
CA ALA A 113 -9.60 -12.56 -7.10
C ALA A 113 -8.62 -11.40 -6.90
N THR A 114 -7.38 -11.52 -7.39
CA THR A 114 -6.37 -10.45 -7.34
C THR A 114 -6.81 -9.19 -8.10
N SER A 115 -7.41 -9.35 -9.28
CA SER A 115 -7.97 -8.23 -10.07
C SER A 115 -9.11 -7.52 -9.33
N THR A 116 -9.99 -8.27 -8.68
CA THR A 116 -11.09 -7.72 -7.88
C THR A 116 -10.56 -6.98 -6.66
N LEU A 117 -9.62 -7.57 -5.93
CA LEU A 117 -8.98 -6.94 -4.77
C LEU A 117 -8.23 -5.65 -5.16
N SER A 118 -7.56 -5.65 -6.31
CA SER A 118 -6.85 -4.47 -6.83
C SER A 118 -7.82 -3.32 -7.14
N ARG A 119 -8.99 -3.63 -7.74
CA ARG A 119 -10.04 -2.63 -7.97
C ARG A 119 -10.62 -2.08 -6.67
N GLN A 120 -10.83 -2.94 -5.66
CA GLN A 120 -11.30 -2.51 -4.34
C GLN A 120 -10.27 -1.61 -3.65
N ALA A 121 -8.98 -1.97 -3.70
CA ALA A 121 -7.89 -1.16 -3.15
C ALA A 121 -7.82 0.22 -3.82
N LEU A 122 -7.98 0.28 -5.15
CA LEU A 122 -8.02 1.55 -5.88
C LEU A 122 -9.23 2.42 -5.47
N SER A 123 -10.42 1.81 -5.32
CA SER A 123 -11.61 2.53 -4.85
C SER A 123 -11.41 3.10 -3.45
N ALA A 124 -10.91 2.28 -2.51
CA ALA A 124 -10.63 2.69 -1.15
C ALA A 124 -9.58 3.82 -1.08
N ALA A 125 -8.52 3.73 -1.90
CA ALA A 125 -7.52 4.79 -2.00
C ALA A 125 -8.11 6.10 -2.55
N SER A 126 -8.99 6.03 -3.56
CA SER A 126 -9.68 7.20 -4.10
C SER A 126 -10.63 7.83 -3.09
N GLU A 127 -11.37 7.03 -2.32
CA GLU A 127 -12.25 7.51 -1.25
C GLU A 127 -11.46 8.16 -0.12
N ALA A 128 -10.32 7.57 0.27
CA ALA A 128 -9.41 8.15 1.27
C ALA A 128 -8.85 9.49 0.80
N HIS A 129 -8.43 9.59 -0.47
CA HIS A 129 -7.94 10.84 -1.06
C HIS A 129 -9.03 11.94 -1.08
N GLN A 130 -10.25 11.59 -1.50
CA GLN A 130 -11.37 12.54 -1.50
C GLN A 130 -11.73 12.99 -0.09
N SER A 131 -11.78 12.06 0.87
CA SER A 131 -12.07 12.35 2.28
C SER A 131 -10.98 13.22 2.90
N GLY A 132 -9.70 12.97 2.57
CA GLY A 132 -8.57 13.81 2.98
C GLY A 132 -8.66 15.24 2.41
N ALA A 133 -9.10 15.40 1.16
CA ALA A 133 -9.29 16.72 0.56
C ALA A 133 -10.41 17.53 1.22
N VAL A 134 -11.53 16.87 1.56
CA VAL A 134 -12.63 17.48 2.33
C VAL A 134 -12.15 17.85 3.73
N GLY A 135 -11.52 16.92 4.45
CA GLY A 135 -10.97 17.15 5.78
C GLY A 135 -9.98 18.32 5.82
N ARG A 136 -9.12 18.46 4.80
CA ARG A 136 -8.22 19.62 4.68
C ARG A 136 -8.97 20.94 4.58
N THR A 137 -10.07 20.97 3.84
CA THR A 137 -10.90 22.19 3.70
C THR A 137 -11.52 22.57 5.05
N GLU A 138 -12.03 21.59 5.80
CA GLU A 138 -12.58 21.81 7.15
C GLU A 138 -11.52 22.27 8.16
N LEU A 139 -10.29 21.76 8.08
CA LEU A 139 -9.18 22.23 8.91
C LEU A 139 -8.81 23.69 8.62
N ILE A 140 -8.76 24.09 7.34
CA ILE A 140 -8.51 25.49 6.95
C ILE A 140 -9.59 26.41 7.52
N GLU A 141 -10.86 26.01 7.44
CA GLU A 141 -11.96 26.77 8.04
C GLU A 141 -11.82 26.84 9.57
N SER A 142 -11.41 25.75 10.21
CA SER A 142 -11.18 25.70 11.65
C SER A 142 -10.07 26.64 12.10
N ILE A 143 -8.94 26.69 11.37
CA ILE A 143 -7.84 27.64 11.61
C ILE A 143 -8.35 29.08 11.50
N ALA A 144 -9.11 29.40 10.45
CA ALA A 144 -9.68 30.73 10.27
C ALA A 144 -10.61 31.13 11.44
N ARG A 145 -11.45 30.20 11.91
CA ARG A 145 -12.32 30.40 13.08
C ARG A 145 -11.53 30.60 14.36
N MET A 146 -10.42 29.88 14.56
CA MET A 146 -9.53 30.05 15.72
C MET A 146 -8.87 31.43 15.72
N HIS A 147 -8.35 31.90 14.59
CA HIS A 147 -7.85 33.28 14.47
C HIS A 147 -8.92 34.32 14.78
N GLN A 148 -10.14 34.12 14.28
CA GLN A 148 -11.25 35.02 14.57
C GLN A 148 -11.60 35.02 16.08
N LEU A 149 -11.53 33.86 16.75
CA LEU A 149 -11.75 33.76 18.19
C LEU A 149 -10.64 34.46 18.99
N SER A 150 -9.38 34.31 18.56
CA SER A 150 -8.22 34.99 19.15
C SER A 150 -8.38 36.52 19.07
N GLN A 151 -8.80 37.04 17.91
CA GLN A 151 -9.09 38.47 17.77
C GLN A 151 -10.23 38.92 18.68
N ARG A 152 -11.31 38.13 18.80
CA ARG A 152 -12.43 38.45 19.71
C ARG A 152 -12.00 38.43 21.17
N ALA A 153 -11.14 37.50 21.56
CA ALA A 153 -10.56 37.43 22.89
C ALA A 153 -9.70 38.68 23.20
N SER A 154 -8.86 39.11 22.24
CA SER A 154 -8.09 40.35 22.35
C SER A 154 -8.98 41.59 22.52
N ASN A 155 -10.02 41.73 21.68
CA ASN A 155 -10.96 42.86 21.80
C ASN A 155 -11.71 42.83 23.15
N SER A 156 -12.04 41.65 23.66
CA SER A 156 -12.69 41.49 24.97
C SER A 156 -11.76 41.91 26.10
N ARG A 157 -10.46 41.61 26.00
CA ARG A 157 -9.44 42.08 26.94
C ARG A 157 -9.41 43.60 27.03
N GLU A 158 -9.40 44.29 25.89
CA GLU A 158 -9.36 45.76 25.84
C GLU A 158 -10.59 46.39 26.52
N LEU A 159 -11.80 45.85 26.27
CA LEU A 159 -13.03 46.32 26.91
C LEU A 159 -13.02 46.13 28.43
N ILE A 160 -12.44 45.02 28.89
CA ILE A 160 -12.33 44.68 30.31
C ILE A 160 -11.26 45.53 31.00
N GLU A 161 -10.14 45.81 30.34
CA GLU A 161 -9.15 46.76 30.83
C GLU A 161 -9.73 48.17 30.95
N ALA A 162 -10.53 48.61 29.97
CA ALA A 162 -11.26 49.87 30.05
C ALA A 162 -12.28 49.90 31.21
N LEU A 163 -12.95 48.77 31.48
CA LEU A 163 -13.85 48.64 32.64
C LEU A 163 -13.07 48.75 33.96
N SER A 164 -11.90 48.11 34.07
CA SER A 164 -11.04 48.20 35.24
C SER A 164 -10.62 49.64 35.53
N LEU A 165 -10.21 50.39 34.50
CA LEU A 165 -9.85 51.81 34.63
C LEU A 165 -11.04 52.67 35.08
N ARG A 166 -12.24 52.43 34.54
CA ARG A 166 -13.45 53.12 34.98
C ARG A 166 -13.81 52.79 36.43
N SER A 167 -13.63 51.54 36.86
CA SER A 167 -13.84 51.14 38.26
C SER A 167 -12.88 51.88 39.20
N ASP A 168 -11.61 52.05 38.82
CA ASP A 168 -10.65 52.83 39.62
C ASP A 168 -11.06 54.31 39.72
N ASP A 169 -11.58 54.91 38.65
CA ASP A 169 -12.11 56.27 38.69
C ASP A 169 -13.33 56.41 39.61
N ILE A 170 -14.26 55.46 39.55
CA ILE A 170 -15.41 55.43 40.47
C ILE A 170 -14.93 55.28 41.91
N GLN A 171 -13.96 54.41 42.19
CA GLN A 171 -13.40 54.24 43.53
C GLN A 171 -12.82 55.56 44.06
N ARG A 172 -12.07 56.31 43.24
CA ARG A 172 -11.54 57.63 43.63
C ARG A 172 -12.64 58.62 43.96
N VAL A 173 -13.68 58.70 43.13
CA VAL A 173 -14.83 59.59 43.38
C VAL A 173 -15.55 59.20 44.67
N THR A 174 -15.79 57.90 44.89
CA THR A 174 -16.43 57.39 46.10
C THR A 174 -15.63 57.74 47.37
N LEU A 175 -14.30 57.64 47.32
CA LEU A 175 -13.43 58.08 48.43
C LEU A 175 -13.53 59.57 48.72
N VAL A 176 -13.63 60.42 47.68
CA VAL A 176 -13.84 61.86 47.85
C VAL A 176 -15.20 62.15 48.50
N ILE A 177 -16.27 61.50 48.04
CA ILE A 177 -17.61 61.66 48.62
C ILE A 177 -17.64 61.19 50.08
N GLN A 178 -16.98 60.06 50.40
CA GLN A 178 -16.82 59.59 51.77
C GLN A 178 -16.13 60.64 52.66
N SER A 179 -15.07 61.27 52.15
CA SER A 179 -14.36 62.33 52.86
C SER A 179 -15.25 63.56 53.08
N ILE A 180 -16.02 63.97 52.07
CA ILE A 180 -16.99 65.07 52.17
C ILE A 180 -18.05 64.73 53.22
N ALA A 181 -18.65 63.54 53.17
CA ALA A 181 -19.66 63.11 54.13
C ALA A 181 -19.12 63.13 55.58
N SER A 182 -17.87 62.67 55.78
CA SER A 182 -17.20 62.74 57.08
C SER A 182 -16.99 64.19 57.57
N GLN A 183 -16.55 65.09 56.68
CA GLN A 183 -16.41 66.51 57.00
C GLN A 183 -17.75 67.17 57.30
N THR A 184 -18.79 66.90 56.51
CA THR A 184 -20.15 67.40 56.74
C THR A 184 -20.70 66.91 58.08
N ASN A 185 -20.45 65.65 58.44
CA ASN A 185 -20.82 65.09 59.73
C ASN A 185 -20.14 65.83 60.90
N LEU A 186 -18.85 66.16 60.77
CA LEU A 186 -18.12 66.95 61.78
C LEU A 186 -18.61 68.41 61.86
N LEU A 187 -18.89 69.04 60.71
CA LEU A 187 -19.45 70.39 60.65
C LEU A 187 -20.84 70.44 61.31
N ALA A 188 -21.70 69.46 61.02
CA ALA A 188 -23.02 69.34 61.61
C ALA A 188 -22.95 69.10 63.12
N LEU A 189 -21.99 68.29 63.59
CA LEU A 189 -21.74 68.10 65.01
C LEU A 189 -21.36 69.41 65.71
N ASN A 190 -20.44 70.18 65.12
CA ASN A 190 -20.04 71.48 65.67
C ASN A 190 -21.23 72.47 65.71
N ALA A 191 -22.06 72.47 64.67
CA ALA A 191 -23.28 73.29 64.63
C ALA A 191 -24.30 72.88 65.69
N ALA A 192 -24.49 71.58 65.93
CA ALA A 192 -25.37 71.06 66.97
C ALA A 192 -24.88 71.46 68.38
N ILE A 193 -23.56 71.41 68.61
CA ILE A 193 -22.94 71.87 69.87
C ILE A 193 -23.20 73.36 70.10
N GLU A 194 -22.98 74.20 69.08
CA GLU A 194 -23.18 75.64 69.22
C GLU A 194 -24.66 76.02 69.35
N ALA A 195 -25.55 75.30 68.66
CA ALA A 195 -27.00 75.44 68.82
C ALA A 195 -27.47 75.08 70.24
N ALA A 196 -26.92 74.02 70.85
CA ALA A 196 -27.17 73.68 72.25
C ALA A 196 -26.66 74.77 73.20
N ARG A 197 -25.54 75.40 72.87
CA ARG A 197 -24.94 76.50 73.65
C ARG A 197 -25.78 77.78 73.63
N ALA A 198 -26.50 78.04 72.54
CA ALA A 198 -27.41 79.17 72.41
C ALA A 198 -28.76 78.98 73.14
N GLY A 199 -29.00 77.82 73.77
CA GLY A 199 -30.21 77.54 74.54
C GLY A 199 -31.50 77.61 73.70
N GLU A 200 -32.53 78.29 74.20
CA GLU A 200 -33.83 78.39 73.51
C GLU A 200 -33.75 79.06 72.14
N HIS A 201 -32.80 79.98 71.93
CA HIS A 201 -32.60 80.66 70.64
C HIS A 201 -32.00 79.74 69.57
N GLY A 202 -31.33 78.65 69.97
CA GLY A 202 -30.68 77.69 69.07
C GLY A 202 -31.54 76.50 68.67
N ARG A 203 -32.75 76.34 69.23
CA ARG A 203 -33.59 75.13 69.05
C ARG A 203 -33.83 74.76 67.58
N GLY A 204 -34.15 75.73 66.72
CA GLY A 204 -34.38 75.48 65.29
C GLY A 204 -33.10 75.06 64.55
N PHE A 205 -31.95 75.65 64.92
CA PHE A 205 -30.65 75.28 64.35
C PHE A 205 -30.19 73.89 64.80
N ALA A 206 -30.50 73.49 66.03
CA ALA A 206 -30.17 72.15 66.53
C ALA A 206 -30.87 71.05 65.70
N VAL A 207 -32.15 71.23 65.38
CA VAL A 207 -32.91 70.27 64.55
C VAL A 207 -32.32 70.15 63.15
N VAL A 208 -31.96 71.28 62.52
CA VAL A 208 -31.32 71.28 61.19
C VAL A 208 -29.94 70.61 61.25
N ALA A 209 -29.15 70.88 62.29
CA ALA A 209 -27.83 70.28 62.47
C ALA A 209 -27.91 68.75 62.61
N ASP A 210 -28.88 68.24 63.38
CA ASP A 210 -29.11 66.79 63.52
C ASP A 210 -29.57 66.14 62.20
N GLU A 211 -30.43 66.80 61.42
CA GLU A 211 -30.86 66.30 60.10
C GLU A 211 -29.68 66.24 59.10
N VAL A 212 -28.85 67.28 59.05
CA VAL A 212 -27.63 67.30 58.22
C VAL A 212 -26.66 66.21 58.66
N ARG A 213 -26.52 65.97 59.98
CA ARG A 213 -25.69 64.89 60.52
C ARG A 213 -26.22 63.51 60.08
N GLY A 214 -27.53 63.31 60.15
CA GLY A 214 -28.19 62.09 59.67
C GLY A 214 -27.98 61.86 58.17
N LEU A 215 -28.12 62.89 57.35
CA LEU A 215 -27.85 62.83 55.90
C LEU A 215 -26.39 62.51 55.60
N ALA A 216 -25.45 63.12 56.34
CA ALA A 216 -24.02 62.86 56.19
C ALA A 216 -23.67 61.40 56.53
N ALA A 217 -24.22 60.86 57.63
CA ALA A 217 -24.04 59.46 58.02
C ALA A 217 -24.61 58.50 56.97
N ARG A 218 -25.84 58.75 56.48
CA ARG A 218 -26.46 57.94 55.41
C ARG A 218 -25.65 57.99 54.11
N THR A 219 -25.10 59.16 53.77
CA THR A 219 -24.23 59.32 52.60
C THR A 219 -22.98 58.48 52.76
N ALA A 220 -22.31 58.55 53.92
CA ALA A 220 -21.11 57.77 54.21
C ALA A 220 -21.34 56.25 54.17
N THR A 221 -22.50 55.77 54.64
CA THR A 221 -22.87 54.35 54.50
C THR A 221 -23.05 53.96 53.04
N ALA A 222 -23.82 54.75 52.28
CA ALA A 222 -24.09 54.47 50.87
C ALA A 222 -22.81 54.47 50.02
N THR A 223 -21.87 55.40 50.27
CA THR A 223 -20.57 55.38 49.59
C THR A 223 -19.69 54.21 50.00
N GLY A 224 -19.79 53.74 51.25
CA GLY A 224 -19.16 52.49 51.68
C GLY A 224 -19.63 51.29 50.86
N GLU A 225 -20.96 51.13 50.71
CA GLU A 225 -21.57 50.06 49.91
C GLU A 225 -21.16 50.14 48.43
N VAL A 226 -21.09 51.36 47.86
CA VAL A 226 -20.58 51.56 46.49
C VAL A 226 -19.11 51.14 46.38
N GLY A 227 -18.28 51.43 47.38
CA GLY A 227 -16.89 51.00 47.42
C GLY A 227 -16.73 49.48 47.41
N GLU A 228 -17.56 48.76 48.18
CA GLU A 228 -17.58 47.30 48.17
C GLU A 228 -17.99 46.73 46.80
N MET A 229 -19.04 47.29 46.18
CA MET A 229 -19.48 46.89 44.84
C MET A 229 -18.39 47.11 43.77
N VAL A 230 -17.70 48.25 43.82
CA VAL A 230 -16.60 48.55 42.89
C VAL A 230 -15.41 47.61 43.09
N ALA A 231 -15.10 47.26 44.34
CA ALA A 231 -14.07 46.28 44.65
C ALA A 231 -14.39 44.88 44.09
N ASP A 232 -15.65 44.42 44.23
CA ASP A 232 -16.11 43.15 43.65
C ASP A 232 -16.04 43.18 42.12
N ILE A 233 -16.48 44.27 41.47
CA ILE A 233 -16.34 44.46 40.02
C ILE A 233 -14.87 44.32 39.61
N ARG A 234 -13.95 44.98 40.31
CA ARG A 234 -12.51 44.92 39.99
C ARG A 234 -11.95 43.51 40.12
N GLN A 235 -12.32 42.79 41.18
CA GLN A 235 -11.91 41.39 41.38
C GLN A 235 -12.41 40.49 40.25
N ARG A 236 -13.70 40.59 39.89
CA ARG A 236 -14.28 39.81 38.77
C ARG A 236 -13.62 40.16 37.44
N THR A 237 -13.37 41.44 37.19
CA THR A 237 -12.70 41.93 35.98
C THR A 237 -11.30 41.31 35.86
N ALA A 238 -10.53 41.26 36.96
CA ALA A 238 -9.22 40.61 36.98
C ALA A 238 -9.29 39.10 36.70
N GLN A 239 -10.30 38.40 37.23
CA GLN A 239 -10.53 36.97 36.92
C GLN A 239 -10.83 36.74 35.44
N VAL A 240 -11.63 37.60 34.81
CA VAL A 240 -11.94 37.47 33.38
C VAL A 240 -10.70 37.75 32.50
N VAL A 241 -9.84 38.69 32.88
CA VAL A 241 -8.56 38.91 32.17
C VAL A 241 -7.70 37.65 32.16
N GLU A 242 -7.61 36.95 33.29
CA GLU A 242 -6.85 35.71 33.39
C GLU A 242 -7.46 34.59 32.52
N GLN A 243 -8.79 34.46 32.52
CA GLN A 243 -9.49 33.51 31.65
C GLN A 243 -9.26 33.81 30.16
N ILE A 244 -9.23 35.09 29.76
CA ILE A 244 -8.95 35.49 28.38
C ILE A 244 -7.50 35.15 27.99
N ARG A 245 -6.54 35.31 28.90
CA ARG A 245 -5.14 34.89 28.67
C ARG A 245 -5.03 33.39 28.43
N GLN A 246 -5.68 32.59 29.28
CA GLN A 246 -5.71 31.13 29.13
C GLN A 246 -6.36 30.74 27.79
N LEU A 247 -7.52 31.33 27.47
CA LEU A 247 -8.19 31.12 26.18
C LEU A 247 -7.28 31.44 24.98
N SER A 248 -6.49 32.51 25.05
CA SER A 248 -5.57 32.88 23.98
C SER A 248 -4.45 31.83 23.81
N SER A 249 -3.90 31.33 24.92
CA SER A 249 -2.91 30.25 24.90
C SER A 249 -3.47 28.93 24.36
N ASP A 250 -4.70 28.58 24.76
CA ASP A 250 -5.39 27.37 24.28
C ASP A 250 -5.68 27.45 22.78
N LEU A 251 -6.02 28.64 22.28
CA LEU A 251 -6.22 28.88 20.87
C LEU A 251 -4.95 28.73 20.05
N ASP A 252 -3.83 29.29 20.51
CA ASP A 252 -2.54 29.15 19.83
C ASP A 252 -2.11 27.68 19.75
N THR A 253 -2.27 26.93 20.84
CA THR A 253 -2.01 25.49 20.88
C THR A 253 -2.95 24.71 19.95
N GLY A 254 -4.22 25.11 19.91
CA GLY A 254 -5.23 24.54 19.03
C GLY A 254 -4.88 24.72 17.55
N VAL A 255 -4.40 25.90 17.16
CA VAL A 255 -3.95 26.18 15.79
C VAL A 255 -2.79 25.26 15.42
N GLU A 256 -1.75 25.16 16.26
CA GLU A 256 -0.60 24.28 16.01
C GLU A 256 -1.03 22.81 15.81
N GLN A 257 -1.97 22.33 16.63
CA GLN A 257 -2.45 20.95 16.54
C GLN A 257 -3.27 20.69 15.27
N VAL A 258 -4.07 21.67 14.84
CA VAL A 258 -4.83 21.60 13.58
C VAL A 258 -3.89 21.65 12.38
N GLU A 259 -2.86 22.50 12.39
CA GLU A 259 -1.84 22.56 11.33
C GLU A 259 -1.09 21.24 11.19
N ARG A 260 -0.66 20.64 12.31
CA ARG A 260 -0.04 19.31 12.32
C ARG A 260 -0.95 18.24 11.73
N THR A 261 -2.24 18.28 12.07
CA THR A 261 -3.24 17.36 11.49
C THR A 261 -3.37 17.58 9.98
N GLY A 262 -3.34 18.83 9.53
CA GLY A 262 -3.32 19.20 8.11
C GLY A 262 -2.12 18.61 7.37
N GLN A 263 -0.92 18.65 7.97
CA GLN A 263 0.28 18.06 7.40
C GLN A 263 0.19 16.53 7.28
N HIS A 264 -0.43 15.86 8.26
CA HIS A 264 -0.68 14.42 8.19
C HIS A 264 -1.66 14.05 7.07
N LEU A 265 -2.72 14.83 6.86
CA LEU A 265 -3.63 14.64 5.74
C LEU A 265 -2.94 14.85 4.39
N GLU A 266 -2.03 15.82 4.29
CA GLU A 266 -1.24 16.04 3.07
C GLU A 266 -0.37 14.82 2.73
N ASN A 267 0.21 14.16 3.73
CA ASN A 267 0.98 12.94 3.52
C ASN A 267 0.12 11.74 3.11
N ILE A 268 -1.16 11.70 3.49
CA ILE A 268 -2.12 10.67 3.05
C ILE A 268 -2.58 10.94 1.61
N ALA A 269 -2.61 12.20 1.20
CA ALA A 269 -3.03 12.60 -0.14
C ALA A 269 -1.92 12.45 -1.20
N ARG A 270 -0.65 12.30 -0.80
CA ARG A 270 0.51 12.05 -1.69
C ARG A 270 0.69 10.56 -1.95
#